data_AF-A0A6P7KJ49-F1
#
_entry.id   AF-A0A6P7KJ49-F1
#
_cell.length_a   1.000
_cell.length_b   1.000
_cell.length_c   1.000
_cell.angle_alpha   90.00
_cell.angle_beta   90.00
_cell.angle_gamma   90.00
#
_symmetry.space_group_name_H-M   'P 1'
#
loop_
_entity.id
_entity.type
_entity.pdbx_description
1 polymer ?
#
loop_
_entity_poly.entity_id
_entity_poly.type
_entity_poly.pdbx_seq_one_letter_code
_entity_poly.pdbx_strand_id
1 'polypeptide(L)'
;MGESALLSHGRSGRRSRGRARRAKKRVAAPLVVSIQTADIERMNNPVSRSRLIEMYRRLRLIQWPKIKQQLKLHITRDHTEWLIQTLFKEAAAEMDRKKELVEEMFGLTGTTQVEEYKESTLQNLQMALFHTRKEDLLETCKIRPSNEDLRPLASECFWLGCLMALSNPSLQPDWENHTPGMDPWDFFPQDIKSSVM
;
A
#
# COMPACT_ATOMS: atom_id res chain seq x y z
N MET A 1 -29.30 -73.53 -28.73
CA MET A 1 -29.94 -72.80 -29.85
C MET A 1 -30.92 -71.83 -29.20
N GLY A 2 -30.58 -70.54 -29.22
CA GLY A 2 -31.36 -69.47 -28.59
C GLY A 2 -31.79 -68.47 -29.67
N GLU A 3 -32.99 -67.94 -29.47
CA GLU A 3 -33.83 -67.21 -30.43
C GLU A 3 -33.37 -65.79 -30.80
N SER A 4 -33.93 -65.33 -31.93
CA SER A 4 -34.39 -63.96 -32.21
C SER A 4 -33.34 -62.86 -32.47
N ALA A 5 -33.46 -61.95 -33.44
CA ALA A 5 -34.50 -61.69 -34.43
C ALA A 5 -33.97 -60.66 -35.48
N LEU A 6 -34.31 -60.93 -36.75
CA LEU A 6 -34.97 -60.03 -37.72
C LEU A 6 -34.25 -58.83 -38.39
N LEU A 7 -34.47 -58.79 -39.73
CA LEU A 7 -34.70 -57.65 -40.63
C LEU A 7 -33.46 -56.81 -41.02
N SER A 8 -33.27 -56.31 -42.25
CA SER A 8 -34.01 -56.38 -43.53
C SER A 8 -33.11 -55.78 -44.63
N HIS A 9 -33.42 -56.15 -45.88
CA HIS A 9 -32.85 -55.60 -47.12
C HIS A 9 -33.13 -54.09 -47.32
N GLY A 10 -32.28 -53.42 -48.11
CA GLY A 10 -32.69 -52.20 -48.82
C GLY A 10 -31.57 -51.33 -49.37
N ARG A 11 -31.10 -51.62 -50.59
CA ARG A 11 -30.34 -50.67 -51.44
C ARG A 11 -31.24 -49.49 -51.86
N SER A 12 -30.74 -48.26 -51.79
CA SER A 12 -30.96 -47.27 -52.84
C SER A 12 -29.97 -46.10 -52.67
N GLY A 13 -29.18 -45.84 -53.70
CA GLY A 13 -28.29 -44.68 -53.77
C GLY A 13 -28.87 -43.60 -54.66
N ARG A 14 -28.42 -42.35 -54.46
CA ARG A 14 -27.80 -41.48 -55.49
C ARG A 14 -27.75 -40.02 -55.03
N ARG A 15 -26.57 -39.42 -55.27
CA ARG A 15 -26.33 -38.05 -55.78
C ARG A 15 -26.84 -36.91 -54.88
N SER A 16 -26.01 -35.97 -54.44
CA SER A 16 -25.19 -35.13 -55.31
C SER A 16 -24.39 -34.14 -54.45
N ARG A 17 -23.27 -33.70 -55.02
CA ARG A 17 -22.34 -32.71 -54.49
C ARG A 17 -23.04 -31.35 -54.29
N GLY A 18 -23.10 -30.89 -53.05
CA GLY A 18 -23.29 -29.49 -52.69
C GLY A 18 -22.11 -29.05 -51.82
N ARG A 19 -21.24 -28.20 -52.36
CA ARG A 19 -20.09 -27.62 -51.66
C ARG A 19 -20.54 -26.89 -50.39
N ALA A 20 -20.23 -27.42 -49.21
CA ALA A 20 -20.20 -26.64 -47.98
C ALA A 20 -19.00 -25.69 -48.04
N ARG A 21 -19.20 -24.51 -48.63
CA ARG A 21 -18.20 -23.43 -48.69
C ARG A 21 -18.62 -22.32 -47.74
N ARG A 22 -17.66 -21.92 -46.89
CA ARG A 22 -17.63 -20.74 -46.00
C ARG A 22 -18.35 -20.84 -44.65
N ALA A 23 -17.62 -21.39 -43.68
CA ALA A 23 -17.63 -20.93 -42.30
C ALA A 23 -16.20 -20.97 -41.74
N LYS A 24 -15.36 -20.03 -42.17
CA LYS A 24 -14.07 -19.71 -41.52
C LYS A 24 -13.87 -18.20 -41.63
N LYS A 25 -14.35 -17.47 -40.64
CA LYS A 25 -13.82 -16.17 -40.22
C LYS A 25 -14.52 -15.73 -38.96
N ARG A 26 -13.81 -15.95 -37.84
CA ARG A 26 -13.69 -15.12 -36.62
C ARG A 26 -13.25 -16.07 -35.51
N VAL A 27 -11.98 -16.47 -35.58
CA VAL A 27 -11.26 -16.77 -34.34
C VAL A 27 -11.10 -15.40 -33.70
N ALA A 28 -11.96 -15.09 -32.73
CA ALA A 28 -11.69 -13.98 -31.85
C ALA A 28 -10.34 -14.29 -31.21
N ALA A 29 -9.32 -13.51 -31.58
CA ALA A 29 -8.10 -13.48 -30.79
C ALA A 29 -8.53 -13.31 -29.33
N PRO A 30 -7.92 -14.03 -28.37
CA PRO A 30 -8.11 -13.65 -26.98
C PRO A 30 -7.66 -12.19 -26.92
N LEU A 31 -8.62 -11.27 -26.79
CA LEU A 31 -8.33 -9.98 -26.22
C LEU A 31 -7.81 -10.32 -24.84
N VAL A 32 -6.49 -10.40 -24.71
CA VAL A 32 -5.83 -10.02 -23.47
C VAL A 32 -6.29 -8.59 -23.28
N VAL A 33 -7.42 -8.44 -22.59
CA VAL A 33 -7.83 -7.19 -22.01
C VAL A 33 -6.73 -6.94 -20.98
N SER A 34 -5.68 -6.25 -21.40
CA SER A 34 -4.82 -5.51 -20.50
C SER A 34 -5.71 -4.47 -19.84
N ILE A 35 -6.46 -4.92 -18.83
CA ILE A 35 -7.08 -4.04 -17.87
C ILE A 35 -5.89 -3.32 -17.26
N GLN A 36 -5.78 -2.04 -17.57
CA GLN A 36 -4.92 -1.12 -16.86
C GLN A 36 -5.33 -1.17 -15.38
N THR A 37 -4.71 -2.07 -14.62
CA THR A 37 -4.75 -2.15 -13.16
C THR A 37 -3.81 -1.12 -12.55
N ALA A 38 -3.80 0.08 -13.11
CA ALA A 38 -3.14 1.25 -12.57
C ALA A 38 -4.26 2.27 -12.29
N ASP A 39 -4.33 2.77 -11.06
CA ASP A 39 -5.22 3.85 -10.59
C ASP A 39 -6.67 3.56 -10.20
N ILE A 40 -7.03 2.30 -9.93
CA ILE A 40 -8.00 2.04 -8.86
C ILE A 40 -7.14 1.64 -7.67
N GLU A 41 -6.70 2.61 -6.85
CA GLU A 41 -6.27 2.28 -5.50
C GLU A 41 -7.28 1.28 -4.95
N ARG A 42 -6.82 0.08 -4.56
CA ARG A 42 -7.67 -0.94 -3.93
C ARG A 42 -8.52 -0.21 -2.89
N MET A 43 -9.80 0.08 -3.19
CA MET A 43 -10.60 1.03 -2.41
C MET A 43 -10.79 0.57 -0.95
N ASN A 44 -10.50 -0.70 -0.70
CA ASN A 44 -10.56 -1.36 0.61
C ASN A 44 -9.18 -1.52 1.26
N ASN A 45 -8.09 -1.06 0.67
CA ASN A 45 -6.77 -1.08 1.29
C ASN A 45 -6.71 0.06 2.32
N PRO A 46 -6.68 -0.24 3.64
CA PRO A 46 -6.65 0.80 4.67
C PRO A 46 -5.36 1.62 4.68
N VAL A 47 -4.34 1.20 3.92
CA VAL A 47 -3.04 1.86 3.78
C VAL A 47 -2.77 2.25 2.32
N SER A 48 -3.82 2.51 1.52
CA SER A 48 -3.66 3.14 0.21
C SER A 48 -3.00 4.51 0.31
N ARG A 49 -2.37 4.98 -0.77
CA ARG A 49 -1.67 6.27 -0.78
C ARG A 49 -2.61 7.42 -0.36
N SER A 50 -3.78 7.52 -0.98
CA SER A 50 -4.78 8.53 -0.64
C SER A 50 -5.25 8.40 0.81
N ARG A 51 -5.36 7.18 1.32
CA ARG A 51 -5.74 6.93 2.71
C ARG A 51 -4.67 7.37 3.71
N LEU A 52 -3.39 7.15 3.40
CA LEU A 52 -2.27 7.62 4.23
C LEU A 52 -2.16 9.14 4.23
N ILE A 53 -2.34 9.79 3.08
CA ILE A 53 -2.40 11.25 2.97
C ILE A 53 -3.55 11.79 3.84
N GLU A 54 -4.71 11.16 3.80
CA GLU A 54 -5.85 11.55 4.64
C GLU A 54 -5.58 11.32 6.13
N MET A 55 -4.96 10.20 6.52
CA MET A 55 -4.56 9.95 7.90
C MET A 55 -3.60 11.02 8.42
N TYR A 56 -2.61 11.42 7.61
CA TYR A 56 -1.70 12.51 7.94
C TYR A 56 -2.43 13.85 8.07
N ARG A 57 -3.35 14.17 7.15
CA ARG A 57 -4.19 15.38 7.26
C ARG A 57 -5.03 15.37 8.53
N ARG A 58 -5.61 14.23 8.91
CA ARG A 58 -6.39 14.11 10.16
C ARG A 58 -5.52 14.27 11.40
N LEU A 59 -4.31 13.70 11.41
CA LEU A 59 -3.32 13.94 12.46
C LEU A 59 -3.06 15.43 12.61
N ARG A 60 -2.72 16.11 11.51
CA ARG A 60 -2.38 17.55 11.49
C ARG A 60 -3.54 18.48 11.85
N LEU A 61 -4.72 18.27 11.25
CA LEU A 61 -5.83 19.23 11.30
C LEU A 61 -6.82 18.95 12.43
N ILE A 62 -6.89 17.72 12.93
CA ILE A 62 -7.92 17.31 13.89
C ILE A 62 -7.32 16.87 15.22
N GLN A 63 -6.32 15.98 15.20
CA GLN A 63 -5.74 15.43 16.42
C GLN A 63 -4.76 16.41 17.06
N TRP A 64 -3.84 16.96 16.26
CA TRP A 64 -2.79 17.86 16.73
C TRP A 64 -3.34 19.07 17.49
N PRO A 65 -4.35 19.83 17.01
CA PRO A 65 -4.90 20.96 17.77
C PRO A 65 -5.43 20.58 19.16
N LYS A 66 -5.98 19.37 19.31
CA LYS A 66 -6.49 18.88 20.60
C LYS A 66 -5.34 18.54 21.57
N ILE A 67 -4.34 17.82 21.07
CA ILE A 67 -3.17 17.41 21.85
C ILE A 67 -2.33 18.64 22.25
N LYS A 68 -2.13 19.56 21.31
CA LYS A 68 -1.36 20.80 21.47
C LYS A 68 -1.81 21.64 22.66
N GLN A 69 -3.12 21.76 22.90
CA GLN A 69 -3.62 22.53 24.04
C GLN A 69 -3.18 21.94 25.38
N GLN A 70 -3.11 20.61 25.48
CA GLN A 70 -2.67 19.91 26.68
C GLN A 70 -1.14 20.01 26.85
N LEU A 71 -0.38 19.83 25.76
CA LEU A 71 1.08 19.86 25.81
C LEU A 71 1.67 21.24 26.14
N LYS A 72 1.00 22.33 25.72
CA LYS A 72 1.41 23.71 26.00
C LYS A 72 1.61 24.00 27.50
N LEU A 73 0.98 23.21 28.38
CA LEU A 73 1.05 23.42 29.83
C LEU A 73 2.30 22.81 30.48
N HIS A 74 2.94 21.84 29.82
CA HIS A 74 3.93 20.98 30.48
C HIS A 74 5.23 20.81 29.68
N ILE A 75 5.24 21.17 28.40
CA ILE A 75 6.35 20.83 27.48
C ILE A 75 6.69 22.01 26.59
N THR A 76 7.98 22.15 26.28
CA THR A 76 8.45 23.19 25.37
C THR A 76 8.07 22.87 23.91
N ARG A 77 7.83 23.95 23.17
CA ARG A 77 7.54 23.92 21.74
C ARG A 77 8.64 23.19 20.96
N ASP A 78 9.89 23.59 21.17
CA ASP A 78 11.04 23.10 20.43
C ASP A 78 11.31 21.61 20.69
N HIS A 79 11.10 21.15 21.93
CA HIS A 79 11.20 19.72 22.24
C HIS A 79 10.12 18.90 21.52
N THR A 80 8.88 19.40 21.48
CA THR A 80 7.76 18.74 20.81
C THR A 80 7.98 18.67 19.30
N GLU A 81 8.41 19.77 18.70
CA GLU A 81 8.76 19.85 17.28
C GLU A 81 9.88 18.87 16.92
N TRP A 82 10.98 18.91 17.68
CA TRP A 82 12.11 18.01 17.50
C TRP A 82 11.67 16.54 17.59
N LEU A 83 10.86 16.18 18.59
CA LEU A 83 10.40 14.81 18.79
C LEU A 83 9.58 14.33 17.58
N ILE A 84 8.59 15.11 17.13
CA ILE A 84 7.74 14.75 15.99
C ILE A 84 8.59 14.54 14.74
N GLN A 85 9.45 15.51 14.40
CA GLN A 85 10.31 15.42 13.22
C GLN A 85 11.20 14.18 13.28
N THR A 86 11.79 13.90 14.44
CA THR A 86 12.74 12.80 14.58
C THR A 86 12.03 11.44 14.53
N LEU A 87 10.80 11.32 15.05
CA LEU A 87 10.01 10.09 14.94
C LEU A 87 9.66 9.74 13.49
N PHE A 88 9.25 10.71 12.67
CA PHE A 88 9.00 10.47 11.24
C PHE A 88 10.29 10.09 10.50
N LYS A 89 11.41 10.72 10.83
CA LYS A 89 12.73 10.39 10.23
C LYS A 89 13.20 8.99 10.63
N GLU A 90 13.09 8.60 11.90
CA GLU A 90 13.47 7.26 12.35
C GLU A 90 12.54 6.20 11.77
N ALA A 91 11.23 6.48 11.68
CA ALA A 91 10.28 5.59 11.03
C ALA A 91 10.63 5.35 9.55
N ALA A 92 10.97 6.41 8.82
CA ALA A 92 11.42 6.30 7.43
C ALA A 92 12.68 5.45 7.32
N ALA A 93 13.72 5.78 8.09
CA ALA A 93 14.98 5.03 8.08
C ALA A 93 14.79 3.55 8.45
N GLU A 94 13.91 3.25 9.41
CA GLU A 94 13.62 1.87 9.81
C GLU A 94 12.87 1.09 8.73
N MET A 95 11.95 1.72 8.02
CA MET A 95 11.23 1.07 6.92
C MET A 95 12.09 0.93 5.66
N ASP A 96 12.99 1.87 5.40
CA ASP A 96 13.95 1.77 4.30
C ASP A 96 14.88 0.55 4.52
N ARG A 97 15.40 0.35 5.74
CA ARG A 97 16.13 -0.88 6.10
C ARG A 97 15.30 -2.15 5.86
N LYS A 98 14.01 -2.13 6.19
CA LYS A 98 13.13 -3.29 5.97
C LYS A 98 12.87 -3.52 4.48
N LYS A 99 12.78 -2.47 3.67
CA LYS A 99 12.70 -2.58 2.20
C LYS A 99 13.96 -3.18 1.63
N GLU A 100 15.14 -2.75 2.08
CA GLU A 100 16.43 -3.33 1.69
C GLU A 100 16.50 -4.82 2.02
N LEU A 101 16.08 -5.23 3.22
CA LEU A 101 16.02 -6.66 3.58
C LEU A 101 15.06 -7.48 2.71
N VAL A 102 13.95 -6.88 2.27
CA VAL A 102 13.04 -7.52 1.30
C VAL A 102 13.76 -7.66 -0.04
N GLU A 103 14.40 -6.62 -0.55
CA GLU A 103 15.18 -6.70 -1.80
C GLU A 103 16.28 -7.78 -1.73
N GLU A 104 17.02 -7.84 -0.62
CA GLU A 104 18.05 -8.86 -0.40
C GLU A 104 17.49 -10.28 -0.38
N MET A 105 16.31 -10.49 0.24
CA MET A 105 15.66 -11.80 0.32
C MET A 105 15.28 -12.36 -1.07
N PHE A 106 14.92 -11.48 -2.01
CA PHE A 106 14.48 -11.86 -3.35
C PHE A 106 15.61 -11.82 -4.40
N GLY A 107 16.75 -11.20 -4.08
CA GLY A 107 17.93 -11.12 -4.94
C GLY A 107 17.86 -10.06 -6.05
N LEU A 108 19.00 -9.78 -6.68
CA LEU A 108 19.20 -8.68 -7.63
C LEU A 108 18.65 -8.91 -9.05
N THR A 109 18.18 -10.12 -9.39
CA THR A 109 17.66 -10.46 -10.72
C THR A 109 16.23 -10.99 -10.61
N GLY A 110 15.26 -10.09 -10.71
CA GLY A 110 13.84 -10.41 -10.63
C GLY A 110 13.23 -10.76 -11.99
N THR A 111 12.58 -11.92 -12.09
CA THR A 111 11.54 -12.11 -13.09
C THR A 111 10.31 -11.29 -12.69
N THR A 112 9.35 -11.06 -13.60
CA THR A 112 8.08 -10.37 -13.25
C THR A 112 7.39 -10.98 -12.03
N GLN A 113 7.49 -12.30 -11.86
CA GLN A 113 6.93 -13.01 -10.72
C GLN A 113 7.63 -12.66 -9.39
N VAL A 114 8.95 -12.44 -9.40
CA VAL A 114 9.70 -12.02 -8.21
C VAL A 114 9.27 -10.63 -7.77
N GLU A 115 9.07 -9.71 -8.71
CA GLU A 115 8.58 -8.35 -8.41
C GLU A 115 7.17 -8.37 -7.81
N GLU A 116 6.26 -9.21 -8.31
CA GLU A 116 4.92 -9.40 -7.72
C GLU A 116 4.99 -9.92 -6.26
N TYR A 117 5.94 -10.81 -5.96
CA TYR A 117 6.16 -11.29 -4.60
C TYR A 117 6.80 -10.25 -3.69
N LYS A 118 7.70 -9.40 -4.19
CA LYS A 118 8.26 -8.27 -3.45
C LYS A 118 7.17 -7.29 -3.07
N GLU A 119 6.35 -6.87 -4.03
CA GLU A 119 5.21 -5.97 -3.78
C GLU A 119 4.23 -6.56 -2.76
N SER A 120 3.91 -7.86 -2.89
CA SER A 120 3.03 -8.55 -1.95
C SER A 120 3.63 -8.62 -0.54
N THR A 121 4.95 -8.81 -0.43
CA THR A 121 5.65 -8.84 0.86
C THR A 121 5.63 -7.47 1.55
N LEU A 122 5.91 -6.41 0.79
CA LEU A 122 5.83 -5.04 1.30
C LEU A 122 4.41 -4.69 1.73
N GLN A 123 3.41 -5.07 0.94
CA GLN A 123 2.01 -4.83 1.30
C GLN A 123 1.61 -5.61 2.57
N ASN A 124 2.02 -6.86 2.71
CA ASN A 124 1.76 -7.66 3.91
C ASN A 124 2.42 -7.04 5.15
N LEU A 125 3.66 -6.55 5.02
CA LEU A 125 4.35 -5.83 6.09
C LEU A 125 3.57 -4.55 6.49
N GLN A 126 3.12 -3.78 5.51
CA GLN A 126 2.34 -2.56 5.74
C GLN A 126 1.01 -2.87 6.46
N MET A 127 0.33 -3.95 6.06
CA MET A 127 -0.90 -4.42 6.70
C MET A 127 -0.66 -4.93 8.14
N ALA A 128 0.44 -5.66 8.37
CA ALA A 128 0.81 -6.11 9.71
C ALA A 128 1.05 -4.92 10.66
N LEU A 129 1.76 -3.89 10.19
CA LEU A 129 1.98 -2.66 10.95
C LEU A 129 0.68 -1.89 11.19
N PHE A 130 -0.22 -1.84 10.21
CA PHE A 130 -1.52 -1.17 10.35
C PHE A 130 -2.34 -1.76 11.50
N HIS A 131 -2.30 -3.08 11.68
CA HIS A 131 -3.00 -3.79 12.74
C HIS A 131 -2.21 -3.90 14.06
N THR A 132 -0.96 -3.46 14.09
CA THR A 132 -0.15 -3.45 15.31
C THR A 132 -0.60 -2.32 16.24
N ARG A 133 -0.60 -2.60 17.55
CA ARG A 133 -0.85 -1.55 18.55
C ARG A 133 0.27 -0.50 18.47
N LYS A 134 -0.11 0.76 18.39
CA LYS A 134 0.84 1.86 18.11
C LYS A 134 1.88 1.99 19.21
N GLU A 135 1.47 1.73 20.46
CA GLU A 135 2.34 1.75 21.63
C GLU A 135 3.38 0.64 21.56
N ASP A 136 2.97 -0.58 21.22
CA ASP A 136 3.87 -1.73 21.08
C ASP A 136 4.86 -1.51 19.93
N LEU A 137 4.42 -0.85 18.85
CA LEU A 137 5.30 -0.45 17.75
C LEU A 137 6.30 0.64 18.17
N LEU A 138 5.88 1.60 18.99
CA LEU A 138 6.78 2.65 19.49
C LEU A 138 7.93 2.06 20.34
N GLU A 139 7.72 0.90 20.99
CA GLU A 139 8.80 0.22 21.73
C GLU A 139 9.95 -0.25 20.82
N THR A 140 9.72 -0.43 19.52
CA THR A 140 10.77 -0.73 18.55
C THR A 140 11.51 0.52 18.07
N CYS A 141 11.01 1.72 18.38
CA CYS A 141 11.68 2.97 18.06
C CYS A 141 12.88 3.18 18.98
N LYS A 142 14.01 3.64 18.41
CA LYS A 142 15.20 3.99 19.20
C LYS A 142 14.99 5.25 20.06
N ILE A 143 14.02 6.07 19.67
CA ILE A 143 13.72 7.35 20.33
C ILE A 143 12.52 7.14 21.22
N ARG A 144 12.69 7.46 22.50
CA ARG A 144 11.59 7.43 23.47
C ARG A 144 11.20 8.85 23.87
N PRO A 145 9.89 9.14 23.97
CA PRO A 145 9.44 10.39 24.57
C PRO A 145 9.91 10.45 26.03
N SER A 146 10.43 11.59 26.47
CA SER A 146 10.85 11.79 27.86
C SER A 146 9.68 12.04 28.82
N ASN A 147 8.48 12.27 28.29
CA ASN A 147 7.26 12.52 29.06
C ASN A 147 6.14 11.59 28.53
N GLU A 148 5.43 10.92 29.44
CA GLU A 148 4.28 10.06 29.12
C GLU A 148 3.16 10.83 28.41
N ASP A 149 3.00 12.14 28.65
CA ASP A 149 2.02 12.98 27.95
C ASP A 149 2.28 13.06 26.43
N LEU A 150 3.54 12.88 26.00
CA LEU A 150 3.91 12.83 24.58
C LEU A 150 3.72 11.45 23.97
N ARG A 151 3.55 10.41 24.77
CA ARG A 151 3.54 9.03 24.29
C ARG A 151 2.42 8.74 23.28
N PRO A 152 1.17 9.22 23.47
CA PRO A 152 0.12 9.03 22.48
C PRO A 152 0.42 9.71 21.13
N LEU A 153 1.03 10.90 21.18
CA LEU A 153 1.44 11.61 19.97
C LEU A 153 2.60 10.89 19.29
N ALA A 154 3.57 10.43 20.08
CA ALA A 154 4.76 9.75 19.60
C ALA A 154 4.41 8.43 18.92
N SER A 155 3.52 7.63 19.53
CA SER A 155 3.07 6.35 18.95
C SER A 155 2.32 6.56 17.65
N GLU A 156 1.44 7.58 17.57
CA GLU A 156 0.72 7.93 16.35
C GLU A 156 1.67 8.39 15.22
N CYS A 157 2.63 9.28 15.53
CA CYS A 157 3.59 9.80 14.56
C CYS A 157 4.51 8.70 14.02
N PHE A 158 5.05 7.86 14.91
CA PHE A 158 5.94 6.77 14.51
C PHE A 158 5.21 5.72 13.67
N TRP A 159 4.01 5.31 14.11
CA TRP A 159 3.16 4.37 13.37
C TRP A 159 2.82 4.89 11.97
N LEU A 160 2.33 6.13 11.87
CA LEU A 160 1.96 6.71 10.58
C LEU A 160 3.18 6.91 9.69
N GLY A 161 4.31 7.33 10.26
CA GLY A 161 5.59 7.43 9.55
C GLY A 161 6.02 6.11 8.94
N CYS A 162 5.87 5.00 9.67
CA CYS A 162 6.20 3.66 9.15
C CYS A 162 5.31 3.30 7.95
N LEU A 163 4.00 3.54 8.07
CA LEU A 163 3.07 3.23 6.98
C LEU A 163 3.30 4.08 5.73
N MET A 164 3.59 5.38 5.92
CA MET A 164 3.94 6.31 4.85
C MET A 164 5.23 5.90 4.16
N ALA A 165 6.27 5.55 4.91
CA ALA A 165 7.55 5.13 4.36
C ALA A 165 7.46 3.80 3.60
N LEU A 166 6.54 2.89 3.98
CA LEU A 166 6.31 1.64 3.26
C LEU A 166 5.51 1.77 1.97
N SER A 167 4.83 2.89 1.73
CA SER A 167 4.11 3.11 0.47
C SER A 167 5.07 3.13 -0.73
N ASN A 168 4.52 2.91 -1.92
CA ASN A 168 5.26 2.96 -3.19
C ASN A 168 4.58 3.95 -4.16
N PRO A 169 5.25 5.07 -4.53
CA PRO A 169 6.50 5.57 -3.98
C PRO A 169 6.35 5.98 -2.49
N SER A 170 7.46 5.96 -1.74
CA SER A 170 7.47 6.29 -0.30
C SER A 170 6.96 7.71 -0.07
N LEU A 171 6.10 7.89 0.93
CA LEU A 171 5.61 9.19 1.35
C LEU A 171 6.37 9.68 2.58
N GLN A 172 6.68 10.97 2.62
CA GLN A 172 7.24 11.62 3.81
C GLN A 172 6.70 13.06 3.94
N PRO A 173 6.49 13.57 5.17
CA PRO A 173 6.20 14.99 5.35
C PRO A 173 7.33 15.86 4.80
N ASP A 174 6.99 16.95 4.12
CA ASP A 174 7.99 17.85 3.53
C ASP A 174 8.49 18.88 4.55
N TRP A 175 9.41 18.44 5.41
CA TRP A 175 10.00 19.29 6.44
C TRP A 175 10.86 20.43 5.90
N GLU A 176 11.41 20.29 4.68
CA GLU A 176 12.34 21.26 4.08
C GLU A 176 11.60 22.46 3.50
N ASN A 177 10.44 22.21 2.86
CA ASN A 177 9.61 23.26 2.29
C ASN A 177 8.46 23.69 3.23
N HIS A 178 8.53 23.30 4.50
CA HIS A 178 7.52 23.70 5.48
C HIS A 178 7.57 25.21 5.72
N THR A 179 6.52 25.91 5.30
CA THR A 179 6.31 27.31 5.68
C THR A 179 5.56 27.35 7.01
N PRO A 180 6.19 27.82 8.10
CA PRO A 180 5.50 27.96 9.39
C PRO A 180 4.28 28.86 9.23
N GLY A 181 3.12 28.40 9.74
CA GLY A 181 1.90 29.20 9.78
C GLY A 181 2.00 30.36 10.77
N MET A 182 0.90 31.12 10.92
CA MET A 182 0.83 32.18 11.94
C MET A 182 0.95 31.64 13.37
N ASP A 183 0.59 30.37 13.60
CA ASP A 183 0.72 29.74 14.90
C ASP A 183 2.12 29.08 15.03
N PRO A 184 2.95 29.51 16.00
CA PRO A 184 4.29 28.96 16.21
C PRO A 184 4.32 27.47 16.54
N TRP A 185 3.18 26.87 16.89
CA TRP A 185 3.00 25.46 17.20
C TRP A 185 2.47 24.65 16.00
N ASP A 186 2.51 25.19 14.78
CA ASP A 186 2.16 24.44 13.58
C ASP A 186 3.40 23.75 13.01
N PHE A 187 3.76 22.63 13.65
CA PHE A 187 4.98 21.87 13.34
C PHE A 187 4.85 20.98 12.10
N PHE A 188 3.64 20.53 11.80
CA PHE A 188 3.41 19.55 10.74
C PHE A 188 3.42 20.23 9.36
N PRO A 189 4.27 19.78 8.42
CA PRO A 189 4.25 20.17 7.02
C PRO A 189 2.86 20.04 6.42
N GLN A 190 2.51 21.01 5.59
CA GLN A 190 1.29 20.92 4.79
C GLN A 190 1.44 19.89 3.68
N ASP A 191 2.60 19.90 3.04
CA ASP A 191 2.88 19.09 1.89
C ASP A 191 3.57 17.78 2.27
N ILE A 192 3.33 16.78 1.45
CA ILE A 192 3.93 15.46 1.56
C ILE A 192 4.73 15.26 0.27
N LYS A 193 6.02 14.97 0.42
CA LYS A 193 6.87 14.59 -0.70
C LYS A 193 6.78 13.09 -0.94
N SER A 194 6.85 12.70 -2.20
CA SER A 194 7.09 11.31 -2.58
C SER A 194 8.56 11.13 -2.94
N SER A 195 9.23 10.21 -2.27
CA SER A 195 10.57 9.78 -2.67
C SER A 195 10.41 8.63 -3.65
N VAL A 196 10.98 8.78 -4.83
CA VAL A 196 11.26 7.65 -5.71
C VAL A 196 12.57 7.05 -5.20
N MET A 197 12.51 5.81 -4.73
CA MET A 197 13.72 5.01 -4.52
C MET A 197 14.24 4.55 -5.87
#